data_AF-A0A931AXE2-F1
#
_entry.id   AF-A0A931AXE2-F1
#
_cell.length_a   1.000
_cell.length_b   1.000
_cell.length_c   1.000
_cell.angle_alpha   90.00
_cell.angle_beta   90.00
_cell.angle_gamma   90.00
#
_symmetry.space_group_name_H-M   'P 1'
#
loop_
_entity.id
_entity.type
_entity.pdbx_description
1 polymer ?
#
loop_
_entity_poly.entity_id
_entity_poly.type
_entity_poly.pdbx_seq_one_letter_code
_entity_poly.pdbx_strand_id
1 'polypeptide(L)'
;MHKSTVKKLSVVFVMAAMVMAMSAFGLFPGESGELIVEADSHSDYKTVAILHTNDEHGVIENFGKIAWQREQLEEEYDDVFLVSGGDAFSGNPIVDEYVIDDENLRGKPMIETMGAAGYDAMVIGNHEFDYGQERLQDSIDSAYFPMILANMEVDPDEADMAQPQPYAMLETSFGADLTFLGLVQVSGDYPSTLPANLYGLNFLDPIETALEFTHLEDTSDAFIGLTHMGHSWEQELAEEMSELDLIIGGHSHTVVEEPVFVNDTLVTQAGSDTEYLGKVMVTFNEDNEIVEKDSKLIATEDIEGTNEDVEDMIAGFEAEVEEIFARELSYLEEPITGAEDLGAFMTDAVLESDQIADLGYDVDFAFQNSGGIRVSELEAGALTVGDIFELEPFGNDIIIHQMTADDLRSLIGTDSESRGEADLRVAGLNYEVITDADGNLETVNLYYPDGTELDEDTEYTVALNSYIASAYEFTAQDDGENTYLRHNDTIINFVENIISEEDLNEKYHGLSRTHFE
;
A
#
# COMPACT_ATOMS: atom_id res chain seq x y z
N MET A 1 44.01 -33.66 -26.61
CA MET A 1 43.06 -34.31 -25.68
C MET A 1 41.82 -33.43 -25.67
N HIS A 2 40.81 -33.78 -26.49
CA HIS A 2 39.46 -34.19 -26.02
C HIS A 2 38.78 -33.09 -25.19
N LYS A 3 38.01 -32.17 -25.80
CA LYS A 3 36.56 -32.23 -26.10
C LYS A 3 35.71 -32.66 -24.89
N SER A 4 34.81 -31.80 -24.40
CA SER A 4 33.42 -31.81 -24.87
C SER A 4 32.54 -30.74 -24.21
N THR A 5 31.85 -30.01 -25.08
CA THR A 5 30.53 -29.39 -24.88
C THR A 5 29.47 -30.46 -24.59
N VAL A 6 28.57 -30.23 -23.62
CA VAL A 6 27.29 -30.96 -23.44
C VAL A 6 26.27 -29.92 -23.00
N LYS A 7 25.39 -29.39 -23.86
CA LYS A 7 24.08 -29.89 -24.34
C LYS A 7 23.01 -30.04 -23.24
N LYS A 8 21.99 -29.17 -23.38
CA LYS A 8 20.63 -29.21 -22.82
C LYS A 8 20.09 -30.64 -22.71
N LEU A 9 19.46 -30.95 -21.58
CA LEU A 9 18.53 -32.07 -21.45
C LEU A 9 17.25 -31.58 -20.78
N SER A 10 16.18 -31.59 -21.57
CA SER A 10 14.80 -31.51 -21.16
C SER A 10 14.45 -32.77 -20.35
N VAL A 11 13.79 -32.61 -19.20
CA VAL A 11 13.12 -33.72 -18.51
C VAL A 11 11.65 -33.36 -18.37
N VAL A 12 10.86 -34.03 -19.19
CA VAL A 12 9.41 -34.18 -19.09
C VAL A 12 9.12 -34.98 -17.82
N PHE A 13 8.39 -34.42 -16.86
CA PHE A 13 7.83 -35.18 -15.76
C PHE A 13 6.45 -35.70 -16.17
N VAL A 14 6.35 -37.03 -16.22
CA VAL A 14 5.11 -37.79 -16.29
C VAL A 14 4.77 -38.17 -14.86
N MET A 15 3.62 -37.75 -14.33
CA MET A 15 2.92 -38.48 -13.27
C MET A 15 1.42 -38.43 -13.53
N ALA A 16 0.98 -39.39 -14.32
CA ALA A 16 -0.39 -39.90 -14.28
C ALA A 16 -0.32 -41.39 -13.95
N ALA A 17 -1.34 -41.86 -13.23
CA ALA A 17 -1.71 -43.25 -12.95
C ALA A 17 -1.27 -43.82 -11.60
N MET A 18 -2.05 -43.48 -10.57
CA MET A 18 -2.27 -44.30 -9.38
C MET A 18 -3.60 -45.07 -9.52
N VAL A 19 -3.68 -46.03 -10.45
CA VAL A 19 -4.73 -47.08 -10.41
C VAL A 19 -4.15 -48.37 -10.99
N MET A 20 -3.70 -49.29 -10.15
CA MET A 20 -3.74 -50.74 -10.43
C MET A 20 -3.36 -51.54 -9.18
N ALA A 21 -4.34 -51.78 -8.32
CA ALA A 21 -4.32 -52.92 -7.42
C ALA A 21 -5.58 -53.75 -7.68
N MET A 22 -5.39 -55.07 -7.73
CA MET A 22 -6.39 -56.13 -7.92
C MET A 22 -6.79 -56.45 -9.36
N SER A 23 -6.09 -57.43 -9.96
CA SER A 23 -6.73 -58.73 -10.27
C SER A 23 -5.76 -59.69 -10.96
N ALA A 24 -5.39 -60.75 -10.25
CA ALA A 24 -4.80 -61.94 -10.83
C ALA A 24 -5.35 -63.18 -10.09
N PHE A 25 -6.40 -63.80 -10.63
CA PHE A 25 -6.47 -65.23 -11.01
C PHE A 25 -7.92 -65.71 -11.16
N GLY A 26 -8.24 -66.36 -12.28
CA GLY A 26 -9.34 -67.33 -12.35
C GLY A 26 -10.12 -67.35 -13.67
N LEU A 27 -9.67 -68.16 -14.65
CA LEU A 27 -10.41 -68.52 -15.86
C LEU A 27 -11.76 -69.20 -15.56
N PHE A 28 -12.82 -68.83 -16.29
CA PHE A 28 -13.81 -69.75 -16.92
C PHE A 28 -14.55 -69.02 -18.06
N PRO A 29 -14.95 -69.68 -19.17
CA PRO A 29 -15.68 -69.04 -20.27
C PRO A 29 -17.19 -69.26 -20.17
N GLY A 30 -18.00 -68.23 -20.39
CA GLY A 30 -19.43 -68.42 -20.67
C GLY A 30 -20.35 -67.25 -20.35
N GLU A 31 -20.98 -66.76 -21.42
CA GLU A 31 -22.28 -66.08 -21.49
C GLU A 31 -22.44 -64.61 -21.04
N SER A 32 -23.20 -63.92 -21.89
CA SER A 32 -23.61 -62.54 -21.92
C SER A 32 -24.42 -62.10 -20.71
N GLY A 33 -24.02 -60.97 -20.11
CA GLY A 33 -24.86 -60.13 -19.29
C GLY A 33 -24.34 -58.70 -19.38
N GLU A 34 -25.14 -57.79 -19.95
CA GLU A 34 -24.96 -56.35 -19.76
C GLU A 34 -25.01 -56.08 -18.25
N LEU A 35 -23.87 -55.67 -17.68
CA LEU A 35 -23.83 -55.00 -16.39
C LEU A 35 -23.80 -53.50 -16.73
N ILE A 36 -24.98 -52.88 -16.73
CA ILE A 36 -25.07 -51.44 -16.58
C ILE A 36 -24.63 -51.18 -15.14
N VAL A 37 -23.38 -50.77 -14.98
CA VAL A 37 -22.95 -50.07 -13.78
C VAL A 37 -23.38 -48.63 -14.00
N GLU A 38 -24.47 -48.22 -13.36
CA GLU A 38 -24.67 -46.79 -13.10
C GLU A 38 -23.45 -46.34 -12.31
N ALA A 39 -22.62 -45.50 -12.94
CA ALA A 39 -21.62 -44.73 -12.23
C ALA A 39 -22.40 -43.68 -11.45
N ASP A 40 -22.60 -43.95 -10.16
CA ASP A 40 -22.91 -42.90 -9.20
C ASP A 40 -21.60 -42.12 -9.02
N SER A 41 -21.51 -40.97 -9.67
CA SER A 41 -20.40 -40.04 -9.55
C SER A 41 -20.94 -38.73 -8.97
N HIS A 42 -21.33 -38.76 -7.71
CA HIS A 42 -21.25 -37.57 -6.87
C HIS A 42 -19.84 -37.62 -6.28
N SER A 43 -18.99 -36.62 -6.55
CA SER A 43 -17.78 -36.48 -5.75
C SER A 43 -18.23 -35.92 -4.42
N ASP A 44 -18.04 -36.68 -3.35
CA ASP A 44 -18.35 -36.34 -1.95
C ASP A 44 -17.48 -35.18 -1.39
N TYR A 45 -16.89 -34.38 -2.27
CA TYR A 45 -16.01 -33.26 -1.94
C TYR A 45 -16.49 -31.99 -2.62
N LYS A 46 -16.41 -30.88 -1.89
CA LYS A 46 -16.79 -29.53 -2.32
C LYS A 46 -15.58 -28.62 -2.25
N THR A 47 -15.37 -27.79 -3.27
CA THR A 47 -14.20 -26.90 -3.32
C THR A 47 -14.63 -25.45 -3.42
N VAL A 48 -14.15 -24.64 -2.49
CA VAL A 48 -14.32 -23.18 -2.48
C VAL A 48 -13.05 -22.55 -3.02
N ALA A 49 -13.19 -21.55 -3.89
CA ALA A 49 -12.09 -20.66 -4.26
C ALA A 49 -12.21 -19.35 -3.47
N ILE A 50 -11.17 -18.99 -2.72
CA ILE A 50 -11.06 -17.68 -2.07
C ILE A 50 -10.03 -16.88 -2.86
N LEU A 51 -10.53 -15.93 -3.64
CA LEU A 51 -9.74 -14.95 -4.34
C LEU A 51 -9.33 -13.86 -3.36
N HIS A 52 -8.11 -13.35 -3.49
CA HIS A 52 -7.67 -12.24 -2.68
C HIS A 52 -6.70 -11.30 -3.37
N THR A 53 -6.73 -10.06 -2.92
CA THR A 53 -5.75 -9.01 -3.16
C THR A 53 -5.28 -8.45 -1.81
N ASN A 54 -4.26 -7.61 -1.84
CA ASN A 54 -3.75 -6.82 -0.73
C ASN A 54 -2.91 -5.68 -1.31
N ASP A 55 -2.75 -4.60 -0.55
CA ASP A 55 -1.91 -3.46 -0.92
C ASP A 55 -2.33 -2.89 -2.30
N GLU A 56 -3.63 -2.65 -2.51
CA GLU A 56 -4.15 -2.17 -3.80
C GLU A 56 -3.75 -0.71 -4.08
N HIS A 57 -3.48 0.09 -3.05
CA HIS A 57 -2.90 1.44 -3.15
C HIS A 57 -3.55 2.34 -4.21
N GLY A 58 -4.88 2.40 -4.22
CA GLY A 58 -5.62 3.24 -5.16
C GLY A 58 -5.62 2.75 -6.62
N VAL A 59 -5.00 1.62 -6.96
CA VAL A 59 -4.99 1.05 -8.31
C VAL A 59 -6.34 0.41 -8.62
N ILE A 60 -7.14 1.06 -9.46
CA ILE A 60 -8.52 0.65 -9.78
C ILE A 60 -8.66 -0.06 -11.13
N GLU A 61 -7.65 0.07 -12.00
CA GLU A 61 -7.69 -0.27 -13.42
C GLU A 61 -7.86 -1.77 -13.69
N ASN A 62 -7.57 -2.61 -12.70
CA ASN A 62 -7.60 -4.06 -12.84
C ASN A 62 -8.87 -4.70 -12.27
N PHE A 63 -9.76 -3.95 -11.61
CA PHE A 63 -10.94 -4.53 -10.98
C PHE A 63 -11.92 -5.14 -11.97
N GLY A 64 -12.01 -4.62 -13.21
CA GLY A 64 -12.81 -5.25 -14.26
C GLY A 64 -12.33 -6.67 -14.59
N LYS A 65 -11.01 -6.88 -14.65
CA LYS A 65 -10.42 -8.21 -14.84
C LYS A 65 -10.63 -9.13 -13.64
N ILE A 66 -10.47 -8.60 -12.43
CA ILE A 66 -10.70 -9.35 -11.19
C ILE A 66 -12.14 -9.83 -11.12
N ALA A 67 -13.11 -8.94 -11.38
CA ALA A 67 -14.53 -9.25 -11.43
C ALA A 67 -14.83 -10.34 -12.47
N TRP A 68 -14.29 -10.21 -13.68
CA TRP A 68 -14.44 -11.22 -14.72
C TRP A 68 -13.86 -12.57 -14.30
N GLN A 69 -12.66 -12.57 -13.70
CA GLN A 69 -11.99 -13.79 -13.27
C GLN A 69 -12.75 -14.50 -12.15
N ARG A 70 -13.38 -13.75 -11.24
CA ARG A 70 -14.34 -14.29 -10.27
C ARG A 70 -15.49 -15.00 -10.96
N GLU A 71 -16.18 -14.34 -11.90
CA GLU A 71 -17.31 -14.92 -12.64
C GLU A 71 -16.93 -16.22 -13.36
N GLN A 72 -15.73 -16.29 -13.95
CA GLN A 72 -15.28 -17.53 -14.60
C GLN A 72 -15.09 -18.68 -13.59
N LEU A 73 -14.61 -18.37 -12.38
CA LEU A 73 -14.37 -19.38 -11.36
C LEU A 73 -15.66 -19.85 -10.70
N GLU A 74 -16.73 -19.05 -10.72
CA GLU A 74 -18.07 -19.48 -10.27
C GLU A 74 -18.65 -20.59 -11.16
N GLU A 75 -18.13 -20.78 -12.39
CA GLU A 75 -18.48 -21.94 -13.22
C GLU A 75 -17.65 -23.20 -12.91
N GLU A 76 -16.51 -23.04 -12.22
CA GLU A 76 -15.52 -24.10 -11.97
C GLU A 76 -15.56 -24.66 -10.54
N TYR A 77 -15.90 -23.81 -9.56
CA TYR A 77 -15.89 -24.11 -8.13
C TYR A 77 -17.31 -24.10 -7.55
N ASP A 78 -17.51 -24.72 -6.39
CA ASP A 78 -18.83 -24.77 -5.76
C ASP A 78 -19.26 -23.40 -5.23
N ASP A 79 -18.31 -22.61 -4.70
CA ASP A 79 -18.48 -21.22 -4.29
C ASP A 79 -17.18 -20.44 -4.53
N VAL A 80 -17.30 -19.12 -4.75
CA VAL A 80 -16.17 -18.21 -4.92
C VAL A 80 -16.37 -16.98 -4.05
N PHE A 81 -15.39 -16.71 -3.20
CA PHE A 81 -15.31 -15.47 -2.42
C PHE A 81 -14.15 -14.61 -2.90
N LEU A 82 -14.26 -13.29 -2.76
CA LEU A 82 -13.22 -12.32 -3.06
C LEU A 82 -12.98 -11.44 -1.83
N VAL A 83 -11.76 -11.41 -1.30
CA VAL A 83 -11.44 -10.66 -0.07
C VAL A 83 -10.19 -9.79 -0.25
N SER A 84 -10.04 -8.73 0.54
CA SER A 84 -8.84 -7.87 0.53
C SER A 84 -8.10 -7.94 1.86
N GLY A 85 -6.78 -8.06 1.77
CA GLY A 85 -5.82 -7.97 2.87
C GLY A 85 -5.51 -6.55 3.34
N GLY A 86 -6.26 -5.52 2.89
CA GLY A 86 -6.12 -4.13 3.36
C GLY A 86 -5.12 -3.29 2.54
N ASP A 87 -5.04 -2.00 2.88
CA ASP A 87 -4.33 -0.93 2.15
C ASP A 87 -4.87 -0.71 0.72
N ALA A 88 -6.18 -0.49 0.64
CA ALA A 88 -6.82 -0.12 -0.61
C ALA A 88 -6.65 1.37 -0.94
N PHE A 89 -6.40 2.21 0.05
CA PHE A 89 -6.20 3.66 -0.14
C PHE A 89 -4.75 4.04 -0.40
N SER A 90 -4.57 5.30 -0.81
CA SER A 90 -3.30 5.97 -1.03
C SER A 90 -2.44 5.36 -2.13
N GLY A 91 -2.40 6.00 -3.30
CA GLY A 91 -1.49 5.67 -4.42
C GLY A 91 -1.92 6.22 -5.77
N ASN A 92 -3.14 6.75 -5.86
CA ASN A 92 -3.71 7.19 -7.12
C ASN A 92 -4.48 8.50 -6.91
N PRO A 93 -4.16 9.60 -7.60
CA PRO A 93 -4.87 10.87 -7.46
C PRO A 93 -6.38 10.78 -7.71
N ILE A 94 -6.84 9.83 -8.54
CA ILE A 94 -8.27 9.58 -8.75
C ILE A 94 -8.95 9.15 -7.45
N VAL A 95 -8.24 8.45 -6.58
CA VAL A 95 -8.72 7.97 -5.28
C VAL A 95 -8.38 8.98 -4.19
N ASP A 96 -7.15 9.47 -4.21
CA ASP A 96 -6.53 10.26 -3.16
C ASP A 96 -6.98 11.72 -3.21
N GLU A 97 -7.35 12.28 -4.36
CA GLU A 97 -7.76 13.68 -4.48
C GLU A 97 -9.22 13.84 -4.94
N TYR A 98 -10.02 12.80 -4.74
CA TYR A 98 -11.41 12.76 -5.18
C TYR A 98 -12.32 13.72 -4.37
N VAL A 99 -12.24 15.00 -4.70
CA VAL A 99 -13.04 16.10 -4.14
C VAL A 99 -13.82 16.74 -5.28
N ILE A 100 -15.13 16.55 -5.28
CA ILE A 100 -16.03 16.97 -6.37
C ILE A 100 -17.14 17.84 -5.77
N ASP A 101 -17.47 18.96 -6.41
CA ASP A 101 -18.47 19.92 -5.91
C ASP A 101 -18.23 20.37 -4.43
N ASP A 102 -16.97 20.55 -4.03
CA ASP A 102 -16.51 20.85 -2.66
C ASP A 102 -16.84 19.76 -1.61
N GLU A 103 -17.26 18.57 -2.03
CA GLU A 103 -17.46 17.41 -1.16
C GLU A 103 -16.19 16.54 -1.10
N ASN A 104 -15.65 16.32 0.10
CA ASN A 104 -14.51 15.43 0.30
C ASN A 104 -14.97 13.97 0.18
N LEU A 105 -14.65 13.34 -0.94
CA LEU A 105 -15.04 11.97 -1.28
C LEU A 105 -13.81 11.07 -1.50
N ARG A 106 -12.65 11.42 -0.94
CA ARG A 106 -11.39 10.65 -1.04
C ARG A 106 -11.62 9.17 -0.70
N GLY A 107 -11.02 8.24 -1.43
CA GLY A 107 -11.21 6.80 -1.24
C GLY A 107 -12.52 6.22 -1.81
N LYS A 108 -13.52 7.05 -2.17
CA LYS A 108 -14.81 6.57 -2.70
C LYS A 108 -14.66 5.76 -4.00
N PRO A 109 -13.87 6.17 -5.00
CA PRO A 109 -13.71 5.41 -6.23
C PRO A 109 -13.20 3.98 -5.98
N MET A 110 -12.29 3.82 -5.02
CA MET A 110 -11.78 2.51 -4.63
C MET A 110 -12.88 1.63 -4.02
N ILE A 111 -13.57 2.10 -2.98
CA ILE A 111 -14.61 1.31 -2.29
C ILE A 111 -15.78 0.94 -3.23
N GLU A 112 -16.23 1.87 -4.07
CA GLU A 112 -17.30 1.58 -5.04
C GLU A 112 -16.85 0.57 -6.10
N THR A 113 -15.62 0.68 -6.61
CA THR A 113 -15.08 -0.24 -7.60
C THR A 113 -14.87 -1.65 -7.02
N MET A 114 -14.35 -1.76 -5.79
CA MET A 114 -14.27 -3.04 -5.06
C MET A 114 -15.68 -3.63 -4.86
N GLY A 115 -16.65 -2.82 -4.48
CA GLY A 115 -18.05 -3.24 -4.35
C GLY A 115 -18.62 -3.80 -5.65
N ALA A 116 -18.33 -3.13 -6.78
CA ALA A 116 -18.76 -3.55 -8.11
C ALA A 116 -18.05 -4.83 -8.59
N ALA A 117 -16.76 -5.01 -8.24
CA ALA A 117 -16.03 -6.25 -8.49
C ALA A 117 -16.50 -7.41 -7.58
N GLY A 118 -17.22 -7.07 -6.52
CA GLY A 118 -17.89 -7.99 -5.62
C GLY A 118 -16.99 -8.51 -4.50
N TYR A 119 -16.19 -7.65 -3.87
CA TYR A 119 -15.54 -8.05 -2.62
C TYR A 119 -16.59 -8.49 -1.59
N ASP A 120 -16.26 -9.52 -0.81
CA ASP A 120 -17.09 -10.14 0.21
C ASP A 120 -16.61 -9.79 1.63
N ALA A 121 -15.35 -9.40 1.81
CA ALA A 121 -14.79 -8.85 3.05
C ALA A 121 -13.46 -8.13 2.80
N MET A 122 -13.09 -7.21 3.68
CA MET A 122 -11.78 -6.53 3.67
C MET A 122 -11.30 -6.31 5.11
N VAL A 123 -10.02 -6.51 5.38
CA VAL A 123 -9.42 -6.02 6.63
C VAL A 123 -9.00 -4.56 6.48
N ILE A 124 -9.18 -3.76 7.53
CA ILE A 124 -8.69 -2.37 7.57
C ILE A 124 -7.16 -2.41 7.81
N GLY A 125 -6.40 -1.95 6.82
CA GLY A 125 -4.95 -1.74 6.86
C GLY A 125 -4.57 -0.38 7.44
N ASN A 126 -3.30 0.02 7.28
CA ASN A 126 -2.81 1.30 7.78
C ASN A 126 -3.27 2.48 6.91
N HIS A 127 -3.30 2.34 5.58
CA HIS A 127 -3.67 3.44 4.69
C HIS A 127 -5.17 3.77 4.69
N GLU A 128 -6.01 2.87 5.22
CA GLU A 128 -7.43 3.15 5.41
C GLU A 128 -7.69 4.37 6.33
N PHE A 129 -6.73 4.74 7.17
CA PHE A 129 -6.82 5.88 8.09
C PHE A 129 -6.31 7.21 7.50
N ASP A 130 -5.70 7.21 6.33
CA ASP A 130 -4.98 8.39 5.79
C ASP A 130 -5.89 9.59 5.54
N TYR A 131 -7.16 9.35 5.18
CA TYR A 131 -8.14 10.40 4.94
C TYR A 131 -8.92 10.82 6.20
N GLY A 132 -8.53 10.30 7.37
CA GLY A 132 -9.16 10.58 8.65
C GLY A 132 -10.35 9.69 8.98
N GLN A 133 -10.75 9.71 10.26
CA GLN A 133 -11.74 8.79 10.83
C GLN A 133 -13.14 8.95 10.24
N GLU A 134 -13.59 10.20 10.02
CA GLU A 134 -14.90 10.45 9.41
C GLU A 134 -14.98 9.81 8.02
N ARG A 135 -13.92 9.95 7.22
CA ARG A 135 -13.90 9.37 5.87
C ARG A 135 -13.80 7.85 5.91
N LEU A 136 -13.01 7.27 6.82
CA LEU A 136 -13.00 5.82 7.03
C LEU A 136 -14.39 5.31 7.44
N GLN A 137 -15.07 6.00 8.37
CA GLN A 137 -16.43 5.64 8.78
C GLN A 137 -17.41 5.68 7.60
N ASP A 138 -17.36 6.72 6.77
CA ASP A 138 -18.18 6.81 5.56
C ASP A 138 -17.87 5.67 4.56
N SER A 139 -16.61 5.23 4.47
CA SER A 139 -16.21 4.07 3.64
C SER A 139 -16.79 2.78 4.19
N ILE A 140 -16.72 2.56 5.50
CA ILE A 140 -17.34 1.41 6.17
C ILE A 140 -18.86 1.38 5.95
N ASP A 141 -19.52 2.54 6.03
CA ASP A 141 -20.98 2.63 5.89
C ASP A 141 -21.46 2.48 4.44
N SER A 142 -20.62 2.84 3.45
CA SER A 142 -20.94 2.77 2.02
C SER A 142 -20.48 1.48 1.34
N ALA A 143 -19.53 0.75 1.94
CA ALA A 143 -19.03 -0.50 1.39
C ALA A 143 -20.15 -1.54 1.24
N TYR A 144 -20.11 -2.28 0.12
CA TYR A 144 -21.01 -3.41 -0.14
C TYR A 144 -20.64 -4.67 0.66
N PHE A 145 -19.50 -4.63 1.35
CA PHE A 145 -18.89 -5.71 2.10
C PHE A 145 -18.43 -5.21 3.48
N PRO A 146 -18.33 -6.11 4.48
CA PRO A 146 -17.78 -5.75 5.78
C PRO A 146 -16.29 -5.40 5.69
N MET A 147 -15.94 -4.25 6.27
CA MET A 147 -14.57 -3.90 6.64
C MET A 147 -14.36 -4.27 8.11
N ILE A 148 -13.36 -5.10 8.40
CA ILE A 148 -13.17 -5.74 9.71
C ILE A 148 -11.81 -5.39 10.33
N LEU A 149 -11.78 -5.25 11.66
CA LEU A 149 -10.56 -5.05 12.44
C LEU A 149 -10.78 -5.40 13.91
N ALA A 150 -10.00 -6.35 14.45
CA ALA A 150 -10.16 -6.85 15.81
C ALA A 150 -9.25 -6.17 16.83
N ASN A 151 -8.02 -5.82 16.45
CA ASN A 151 -7.00 -5.28 17.36
C ASN A 151 -7.00 -3.74 17.43
N MET A 152 -8.19 -3.14 17.36
CA MET A 152 -8.41 -1.71 17.56
C MET A 152 -9.59 -1.51 18.51
N GLU A 153 -9.43 -0.64 19.50
CA GLU A 153 -10.49 -0.17 20.40
C GLU A 153 -10.78 1.30 20.12
N VAL A 154 -12.06 1.62 19.90
CA VAL A 154 -12.54 2.98 19.64
C VAL A 154 -13.09 3.61 20.92
N ASP A 155 -12.55 4.75 21.34
CA ASP A 155 -13.15 5.56 22.40
C ASP A 155 -14.33 6.37 21.83
N PRO A 156 -15.59 6.06 22.20
CA PRO A 156 -16.76 6.71 21.62
C PRO A 156 -16.95 8.17 22.07
N ASP A 157 -16.19 8.65 23.06
CA ASP A 157 -16.22 10.04 23.51
C ASP A 157 -15.13 10.90 22.82
N GLU A 158 -14.15 10.28 22.15
CA GLU A 158 -12.98 10.96 21.56
C GLU A 158 -12.82 10.73 20.05
N ALA A 159 -13.20 9.57 19.53
CA ALA A 159 -13.08 9.21 18.12
C ALA A 159 -14.32 9.58 17.29
N ASP A 160 -14.09 9.87 16.01
CA ASP A 160 -15.13 10.24 15.03
C ASP A 160 -15.57 9.05 14.15
N MET A 161 -15.39 7.82 14.66
CA MET A 161 -15.81 6.58 14.01
C MET A 161 -16.43 5.58 15.00
N ALA A 162 -17.09 4.55 14.49
CA ALA A 162 -17.61 3.45 15.28
C ALA A 162 -16.62 2.28 15.34
N GLN A 163 -16.73 1.46 16.37
CA GLN A 163 -15.98 0.20 16.48
C GLN A 163 -16.32 -0.73 15.30
N PRO A 164 -15.35 -1.06 14.41
CA PRO A 164 -15.57 -2.03 13.35
C PRO A 164 -15.80 -3.43 13.94
N GLN A 165 -16.40 -4.30 13.14
CA GLN A 165 -16.54 -5.70 13.55
C GLN A 165 -15.15 -6.37 13.55
N PRO A 166 -14.85 -7.24 14.54
CA PRO A 166 -13.55 -7.91 14.60
C PRO A 166 -13.39 -8.99 13.50
N TYR A 167 -14.50 -9.56 13.04
CA TYR A 167 -14.50 -10.62 12.05
C TYR A 167 -15.76 -10.59 11.18
N ALA A 168 -15.69 -11.24 10.02
CA ALA A 168 -16.82 -11.53 9.14
C ALA A 168 -17.04 -13.05 9.06
N MET A 169 -18.29 -13.47 8.88
CA MET A 169 -18.64 -14.88 8.64
C MET A 169 -19.37 -14.99 7.30
N LEU A 170 -18.87 -15.86 6.42
CA LEU A 170 -19.44 -16.14 5.11
C LEU A 170 -19.86 -17.62 5.06
N GLU A 171 -21.09 -17.91 4.65
CA GLU A 171 -21.61 -19.27 4.53
C GLU A 171 -21.57 -19.71 3.06
N THR A 172 -21.04 -20.90 2.78
CA THR A 172 -21.05 -21.48 1.43
C THR A 172 -22.45 -21.94 1.00
N SER A 173 -22.66 -22.16 -0.29
CA SER A 173 -23.92 -22.72 -0.82
C SER A 173 -24.28 -24.11 -0.27
N PHE A 174 -23.28 -24.85 0.25
CA PHE A 174 -23.45 -26.16 0.89
C PHE A 174 -23.46 -26.10 2.42
N GLY A 175 -23.42 -24.90 3.01
CA GLY A 175 -23.61 -24.65 4.44
C GLY A 175 -22.35 -24.84 5.28
N ALA A 176 -21.17 -24.59 4.72
CA ALA A 176 -19.94 -24.49 5.48
C ALA A 176 -19.69 -23.03 5.92
N ASP A 177 -19.28 -22.83 7.16
CA ASP A 177 -19.04 -21.51 7.76
C ASP A 177 -17.55 -21.12 7.66
N LEU A 178 -17.25 -20.05 6.93
CA LEU A 178 -15.91 -19.46 6.82
C LEU A 178 -15.84 -18.18 7.65
N THR A 179 -14.97 -18.15 8.66
CA THR A 179 -14.78 -16.98 9.53
C THR A 179 -13.47 -16.27 9.22
N PHE A 180 -13.53 -14.97 8.96
CA PHE A 180 -12.38 -14.12 8.64
C PHE A 180 -12.11 -13.15 9.80
N LEU A 181 -11.00 -13.31 10.52
CA LEU A 181 -10.57 -12.44 11.62
C LEU A 181 -9.66 -11.33 11.09
N GLY A 182 -10.03 -10.06 11.37
CA GLY A 182 -9.30 -8.87 10.92
C GLY A 182 -8.19 -8.45 11.88
N LEU A 183 -6.95 -8.28 11.41
CA LEU A 183 -5.82 -7.77 12.23
C LEU A 183 -4.94 -6.83 11.42
N VAL A 184 -4.45 -5.75 12.03
CA VAL A 184 -3.48 -4.81 11.44
C VAL A 184 -2.16 -4.82 12.24
N GLN A 185 -1.02 -4.60 11.58
CA GLN A 185 0.25 -4.41 12.31
C GLN A 185 0.21 -3.20 13.23
N VAL A 186 0.95 -3.30 14.33
CA VAL A 186 1.13 -2.21 15.29
C VAL A 186 2.61 -2.12 15.59
N SER A 187 3.26 -1.12 15.01
CA SER A 187 4.68 -0.85 15.21
C SER A 187 4.82 0.26 16.25
N GLY A 188 5.26 -0.09 17.46
CA GLY A 188 5.21 0.83 18.60
C GLY A 188 3.79 0.86 19.17
N ASP A 189 3.14 2.03 19.16
CA ASP A 189 1.79 2.20 19.69
C ASP A 189 0.70 2.25 18.59
N TYR A 190 1.08 2.35 17.31
CA TYR A 190 0.17 2.62 16.20
C TYR A 190 0.50 1.81 14.93
N PRO A 191 -0.48 1.59 14.03
CA PRO A 191 -0.21 1.22 12.65
C PRO A 191 0.58 2.32 11.91
N SER A 192 1.19 1.96 10.79
CA SER A 192 2.03 2.81 9.94
C SER A 192 1.23 3.85 9.15
N THR A 193 0.61 4.79 9.86
CA THR A 193 -0.13 5.93 9.32
C THR A 193 0.07 7.12 10.24
N LEU A 194 -0.52 8.26 9.90
CA LEU A 194 -0.47 9.48 10.68
C LEU A 194 -1.16 9.31 12.04
N PRO A 195 -0.46 9.38 13.19
CA PRO A 195 -1.07 9.30 14.52
C PRO A 195 -2.10 10.40 14.78
N ALA A 196 -2.03 11.54 14.09
CA ALA A 196 -3.07 12.58 14.14
C ALA A 196 -4.45 12.04 13.71
N ASN A 197 -4.48 11.14 12.73
CA ASN A 197 -5.70 10.48 12.27
C ASN A 197 -6.19 9.40 13.25
N LEU A 198 -5.40 9.05 14.27
CA LEU A 198 -5.67 7.96 15.21
C LEU A 198 -6.12 8.45 16.59
N TYR A 199 -6.41 9.74 16.76
CA TYR A 199 -6.88 10.27 18.04
C TYR A 199 -8.14 9.54 18.55
N GLY A 200 -8.14 9.07 19.80
CA GLY A 200 -9.24 8.28 20.37
C GLY A 200 -9.27 6.81 19.93
N LEU A 201 -8.28 6.34 19.15
CA LEU A 201 -8.11 4.94 18.77
C LEU A 201 -6.95 4.32 19.55
N ASN A 202 -7.18 3.13 20.12
CA ASN A 202 -6.16 2.35 20.81
C ASN A 202 -5.91 1.05 20.04
N PHE A 203 -4.67 0.80 19.65
CA PHE A 203 -4.31 -0.42 18.92
C PHE A 203 -3.65 -1.42 19.87
N LEU A 204 -4.10 -2.66 19.77
CA LEU A 204 -3.63 -3.77 20.61
C LEU A 204 -2.63 -4.62 19.82
N ASP A 205 -1.75 -5.32 20.54
CA ASP A 205 -0.86 -6.30 19.93
C ASP A 205 -1.70 -7.31 19.11
N PRO A 206 -1.42 -7.47 17.80
CA PRO A 206 -2.29 -8.24 16.93
C PRO A 206 -2.26 -9.74 17.26
N ILE A 207 -1.13 -10.29 17.69
CA ILE A 207 -1.00 -11.72 18.00
C ILE A 207 -1.68 -12.02 19.34
N GLU A 208 -1.43 -11.21 20.37
CA GLU A 208 -2.13 -11.34 21.66
C GLU A 208 -3.65 -11.23 21.47
N THR A 209 -4.10 -10.27 20.64
CA THR A 209 -5.52 -10.12 20.30
C THR A 209 -6.06 -11.35 19.58
N ALA A 210 -5.36 -11.88 18.57
CA ALA A 210 -5.80 -13.05 17.82
C ALA A 210 -6.06 -14.27 18.73
N LEU A 211 -5.20 -14.47 19.74
CA LEU A 211 -5.32 -15.56 20.70
C LEU A 211 -6.60 -15.47 21.56
N GLU A 212 -7.21 -14.30 21.71
CA GLU A 212 -8.52 -14.14 22.36
C GLU A 212 -9.68 -14.68 21.50
N PHE A 213 -9.48 -14.79 20.19
CA PHE A 213 -10.46 -15.25 19.20
C PHE A 213 -10.36 -16.73 18.83
N THR A 214 -9.50 -17.53 19.50
CA THR A 214 -9.39 -18.99 19.28
C THR A 214 -10.72 -19.74 19.39
N HIS A 215 -11.67 -19.21 20.18
CA HIS A 215 -13.01 -19.77 20.32
C HIS A 215 -13.85 -19.76 19.02
N LEU A 216 -13.44 -19.02 17.98
CA LEU A 216 -14.10 -19.01 16.68
C LEU A 216 -13.85 -20.30 15.88
N GLU A 217 -12.79 -21.05 16.19
CA GLU A 217 -12.53 -22.39 15.60
C GLU A 217 -13.73 -23.32 15.83
N ASP A 218 -14.31 -23.32 17.05
CA ASP A 218 -15.45 -24.17 17.43
C ASP A 218 -16.74 -23.89 16.63
N THR A 219 -16.80 -22.75 15.93
CA THR A 219 -17.97 -22.29 15.16
C THR A 219 -17.67 -22.09 13.68
N SER A 220 -16.48 -22.47 13.22
CA SER A 220 -16.05 -22.32 11.83
C SER A 220 -15.72 -23.67 11.24
N ASP A 221 -16.12 -23.90 9.99
CA ASP A 221 -15.61 -25.01 9.18
C ASP A 221 -14.26 -24.65 8.54
N ALA A 222 -13.99 -23.35 8.36
CA ALA A 222 -12.64 -22.82 8.08
C ALA A 222 -12.41 -21.52 8.86
N PHE A 223 -11.34 -21.47 9.66
CA PHE A 223 -10.96 -20.27 10.40
C PHE A 223 -9.78 -19.55 9.75
N ILE A 224 -10.01 -18.32 9.30
CA ILE A 224 -9.13 -17.58 8.40
C ILE A 224 -8.69 -16.28 9.08
N GLY A 225 -7.38 -16.02 9.11
CA GLY A 225 -6.85 -14.69 9.37
C GLY A 225 -6.90 -13.86 8.10
N LEU A 226 -7.65 -12.77 8.08
CA LEU A 226 -7.59 -11.75 7.02
C LEU A 226 -6.83 -10.57 7.61
N THR A 227 -5.54 -10.45 7.31
CA THR A 227 -4.63 -9.63 8.11
C THR A 227 -3.81 -8.68 7.26
N HIS A 228 -3.43 -7.55 7.85
CA HIS A 228 -2.56 -6.55 7.28
C HIS A 228 -1.34 -6.35 8.18
N MET A 229 -0.53 -7.42 8.34
CA MET A 229 0.55 -7.45 9.34
C MET A 229 1.95 -7.54 8.74
N GLY A 230 2.06 -7.97 7.49
CA GLY A 230 3.32 -8.26 6.83
C GLY A 230 3.68 -9.75 6.95
N HIS A 231 4.27 -10.28 5.89
CA HIS A 231 4.43 -11.73 5.69
C HIS A 231 5.24 -12.44 6.78
N SER A 232 6.15 -11.73 7.44
CA SER A 232 6.92 -12.28 8.55
C SER A 232 6.10 -12.44 9.83
N TRP A 233 5.26 -11.45 10.17
CA TRP A 233 4.37 -11.49 11.34
C TRP A 233 3.21 -12.46 11.12
N GLU A 234 2.75 -12.63 9.89
CA GLU A 234 1.74 -13.63 9.53
C GLU A 234 2.24 -15.05 9.75
N GLN A 235 3.51 -15.33 9.45
CA GLN A 235 4.13 -16.61 9.79
C GLN A 235 4.25 -16.79 11.31
N GLU A 236 4.60 -15.74 12.06
CA GLU A 236 4.62 -15.79 13.53
C GLU A 236 3.23 -16.05 14.11
N LEU A 237 2.18 -15.41 13.59
CA LEU A 237 0.80 -15.69 13.97
C LEU A 237 0.43 -17.15 13.71
N ALA A 238 0.81 -17.72 12.57
CA ALA A 238 0.58 -19.15 12.29
C ALA A 238 1.41 -20.10 13.18
N GLU A 239 2.55 -19.65 13.73
CA GLU A 239 3.30 -20.41 14.72
C GLU A 239 2.59 -20.42 16.09
N GLU A 240 2.01 -19.29 16.49
CA GLU A 240 1.39 -19.09 17.81
C GLU A 240 -0.09 -19.52 17.87
N MET A 241 -0.81 -19.49 16.74
CA MET A 241 -2.25 -19.77 16.64
C MET A 241 -2.54 -20.88 15.62
N SER A 242 -2.35 -22.14 16.04
CA SER A 242 -2.56 -23.33 15.21
C SER A 242 -4.03 -23.59 14.82
N GLU A 243 -4.96 -22.88 15.45
CA GLU A 243 -6.41 -22.91 15.19
C GLU A 243 -6.78 -22.27 13.84
N LEU A 244 -5.89 -21.47 13.24
CA LEU A 244 -6.10 -20.89 11.92
C LEU A 244 -5.80 -21.92 10.82
N ASP A 245 -6.73 -22.07 9.87
CA ASP A 245 -6.53 -22.87 8.68
C ASP A 245 -5.72 -22.15 7.61
N LEU A 246 -5.91 -20.84 7.52
CA LEU A 246 -5.41 -19.98 6.46
C LEU A 246 -5.14 -18.58 7.03
N ILE A 247 -4.10 -17.94 6.51
CA ILE A 247 -3.83 -16.51 6.66
C ILE A 247 -3.69 -15.90 5.27
N ILE A 248 -4.55 -14.94 4.96
CA ILE A 248 -4.48 -14.07 3.79
C ILE A 248 -3.98 -12.72 4.29
N GLY A 249 -2.78 -12.35 3.86
CA GLY A 249 -2.01 -11.23 4.37
C GLY A 249 -1.96 -9.97 3.50
N GLY A 250 -1.23 -8.96 3.98
CA GLY A 250 -0.92 -7.69 3.29
C GLY A 250 0.29 -6.95 3.90
N HIS A 251 0.44 -5.66 3.66
CA HIS A 251 1.44 -4.72 4.23
C HIS A 251 2.85 -4.82 3.65
N SER A 252 3.35 -6.04 3.43
CA SER A 252 4.74 -6.25 3.02
C SER A 252 4.96 -6.36 1.52
N HIS A 253 3.87 -6.27 0.73
CA HIS A 253 3.86 -6.42 -0.72
C HIS A 253 4.53 -7.73 -1.18
N THR A 254 4.48 -8.78 -0.35
CA THR A 254 5.22 -10.00 -0.63
C THR A 254 4.52 -10.79 -1.73
N VAL A 255 5.24 -11.12 -2.79
CA VAL A 255 4.76 -12.04 -3.83
C VAL A 255 5.00 -13.48 -3.37
N VAL A 256 3.98 -14.15 -2.85
CA VAL A 256 4.04 -15.55 -2.41
C VAL A 256 3.68 -16.47 -3.58
N GLU A 257 4.65 -16.77 -4.45
CA GLU A 257 4.42 -17.57 -5.67
C GLU A 257 3.95 -19.01 -5.39
N GLU A 258 4.38 -19.60 -4.28
CA GLU A 258 4.09 -20.97 -3.87
C GLU A 258 3.55 -21.00 -2.44
N PRO A 259 2.61 -21.90 -2.10
CA PRO A 259 1.98 -21.94 -0.79
C PRO A 259 3.01 -22.14 0.33
N VAL A 260 3.01 -21.24 1.32
CA VAL A 260 3.80 -21.35 2.53
C VAL A 260 2.95 -22.00 3.61
N PHE A 261 3.42 -23.12 4.16
CA PHE A 261 2.77 -23.77 5.30
C PHE A 261 3.61 -23.58 6.56
N VAL A 262 3.00 -22.98 7.56
CA VAL A 262 3.52 -22.93 8.93
C VAL A 262 2.65 -23.86 9.76
N ASN A 263 3.24 -24.95 10.24
CA ASN A 263 2.47 -26.10 10.74
C ASN A 263 1.46 -26.59 9.67
N ASP A 264 0.17 -26.62 9.99
CA ASP A 264 -0.91 -26.98 9.06
C ASP A 264 -1.66 -25.73 8.50
N THR A 265 -1.23 -24.52 8.87
CA THR A 265 -1.81 -23.24 8.43
C THR A 265 -1.16 -22.78 7.12
N LEU A 266 -1.98 -22.47 6.11
CA LEU A 266 -1.51 -21.88 4.84
C LEU A 266 -1.35 -20.36 5.01
N VAL A 267 -0.23 -19.78 4.60
CA VAL A 267 0.01 -18.33 4.64
C VAL A 267 0.29 -17.82 3.22
N THR A 268 -0.39 -16.75 2.79
CA THR A 268 -0.28 -16.22 1.42
C THR A 268 -0.49 -14.70 1.34
N GLN A 269 0.12 -14.09 0.32
CA GLN A 269 -0.03 -12.68 -0.10
C GLN A 269 0.06 -12.59 -1.63
N ALA A 270 -0.44 -11.51 -2.22
CA ALA A 270 -0.56 -11.31 -3.66
C ALA A 270 0.21 -10.08 -4.19
N GLY A 271 1.38 -9.76 -3.63
CA GLY A 271 2.15 -8.59 -4.08
C GLY A 271 1.46 -7.28 -3.69
N SER A 272 1.42 -6.30 -4.61
CA SER A 272 0.71 -5.03 -4.46
C SER A 272 0.10 -4.59 -5.80
N ASP A 273 -0.60 -3.45 -5.80
CA ASP A 273 -1.05 -2.73 -7.00
C ASP A 273 -1.94 -3.57 -7.92
N THR A 274 -2.59 -4.59 -7.35
CA THR A 274 -3.39 -5.59 -8.08
C THR A 274 -2.63 -6.30 -9.21
N GLU A 275 -1.29 -6.33 -9.18
CA GLU A 275 -0.47 -7.03 -10.18
C GLU A 275 -0.77 -8.53 -10.22
N TYR A 276 -1.13 -9.09 -9.06
CA TYR A 276 -1.57 -10.47 -8.92
C TYR A 276 -2.93 -10.56 -8.22
N LEU A 277 -3.70 -11.55 -8.65
CA LEU A 277 -4.87 -12.05 -7.94
C LEU A 277 -4.49 -13.38 -7.29
N GLY A 278 -4.48 -13.39 -5.95
CA GLY A 278 -4.31 -14.62 -5.19
C GLY A 278 -5.53 -15.51 -5.32
N LYS A 279 -5.32 -16.82 -5.44
CA LYS A 279 -6.39 -17.83 -5.41
C LYS A 279 -6.01 -18.94 -4.45
N VAL A 280 -6.72 -19.01 -3.34
CA VAL A 280 -6.70 -20.12 -2.40
C VAL A 280 -7.82 -21.08 -2.76
N MET A 281 -7.55 -22.39 -2.71
CA MET A 281 -8.54 -23.44 -2.94
C MET A 281 -8.63 -24.29 -1.68
N VAL A 282 -9.84 -24.38 -1.12
CA VAL A 282 -10.14 -25.15 0.09
C VAL A 282 -11.15 -26.23 -0.25
N THR A 283 -10.78 -27.49 -0.05
CA THR A 283 -11.63 -28.65 -0.33
C THR A 283 -12.18 -29.21 0.98
N PHE A 284 -13.50 -29.35 1.03
CA PHE A 284 -14.26 -29.88 2.16
C PHE A 284 -14.81 -31.27 1.84
N ASN A 285 -14.92 -32.12 2.86
CA ASN A 285 -15.64 -33.40 2.78
C ASN A 285 -17.14 -33.24 3.11
N GLU A 286 -17.91 -34.33 3.18
CA GLU A 286 -19.36 -34.31 3.47
C GLU A 286 -19.72 -33.78 4.86
N ASP A 287 -18.78 -33.81 5.80
CA ASP A 287 -18.93 -33.33 7.17
C ASP A 287 -18.40 -31.88 7.34
N ASN A 288 -18.13 -31.18 6.21
CA ASN A 288 -17.49 -29.86 6.14
C ASN A 288 -16.10 -29.79 6.78
N GLU A 289 -15.38 -30.91 6.91
CA GLU A 289 -13.98 -30.85 7.35
C GLU A 289 -13.06 -30.55 6.15
N ILE A 290 -12.10 -29.64 6.34
CA ILE A 290 -11.07 -29.36 5.35
C ILE A 290 -10.18 -30.58 5.14
N VAL A 291 -10.05 -31.03 3.89
CA VAL A 291 -9.20 -32.17 3.51
C VAL A 291 -8.02 -31.77 2.62
N GLU A 292 -8.09 -30.61 1.97
CA GLU A 292 -7.02 -30.09 1.11
C GLU A 292 -7.06 -28.57 1.07
N LYS A 293 -5.87 -27.95 1.10
CA LYS A 293 -5.64 -26.51 0.95
C LYS A 293 -4.50 -26.32 -0.04
N ASP A 294 -4.67 -25.40 -0.97
CA ASP A 294 -3.64 -25.02 -1.94
C ASP A 294 -3.77 -23.53 -2.28
N SER A 295 -2.71 -22.89 -2.75
CA SER A 295 -2.75 -21.50 -3.22
C SER A 295 -1.90 -21.29 -4.46
N LYS A 296 -2.27 -20.27 -5.25
CA LYS A 296 -1.49 -19.82 -6.40
C LYS A 296 -1.80 -18.36 -6.72
N LEU A 297 -0.89 -17.73 -7.44
CA LEU A 297 -1.10 -16.40 -8.01
C LEU A 297 -1.54 -16.50 -9.47
N ILE A 298 -2.45 -15.60 -9.84
CA ILE A 298 -2.83 -15.31 -11.22
C ILE A 298 -2.30 -13.92 -11.51
N ALA A 299 -1.34 -13.79 -12.43
CA ALA A 299 -0.91 -12.46 -12.86
C ALA A 299 -2.08 -11.76 -13.55
N THR A 300 -2.41 -10.54 -13.16
CA THR A 300 -3.57 -9.82 -13.69
C THR A 300 -3.36 -9.44 -15.17
N GLU A 301 -2.12 -9.37 -15.63
CA GLU A 301 -1.80 -9.25 -17.06
C GLU A 301 -2.20 -10.48 -17.90
N ASP A 302 -2.26 -11.67 -17.28
CA ASP A 302 -2.65 -12.92 -17.95
C ASP A 302 -4.17 -13.13 -17.99
N ILE A 303 -4.96 -12.25 -17.35
CA ILE A 303 -6.42 -12.28 -17.39
C ILE A 303 -6.89 -11.59 -18.68
N GLU A 304 -7.41 -12.39 -19.61
CA GLU A 304 -7.76 -11.94 -20.97
C GLU A 304 -9.13 -11.26 -21.08
N GLY A 305 -10.01 -11.42 -20.08
CA GLY A 305 -11.35 -10.84 -20.06
C GLY A 305 -11.51 -9.73 -19.03
N THR A 306 -12.59 -8.97 -19.15
CA THR A 306 -12.98 -7.93 -18.20
C THR A 306 -14.51 -7.86 -18.06
N ASN A 307 -14.99 -7.42 -16.90
CA ASN A 307 -16.39 -7.13 -16.64
C ASN A 307 -16.69 -5.69 -17.09
N GLU A 308 -17.50 -5.55 -18.14
CA GLU A 308 -17.79 -4.25 -18.78
C GLU A 308 -18.52 -3.27 -17.84
N ASP A 309 -19.34 -3.74 -16.90
CA ASP A 309 -20.05 -2.84 -15.97
C ASP A 309 -19.06 -2.20 -14.96
N VAL A 310 -18.04 -2.95 -14.53
CA VAL A 310 -16.96 -2.45 -13.67
C VAL A 310 -16.03 -1.51 -14.44
N GLU A 311 -15.68 -1.84 -15.69
CA GLU A 311 -14.89 -0.96 -16.57
C GLU A 311 -15.62 0.36 -16.86
N ASP A 312 -16.93 0.33 -17.13
CA ASP A 312 -17.74 1.53 -17.33
C ASP A 312 -17.77 2.42 -16.08
N MET A 313 -17.72 1.83 -14.88
CA MET A 313 -17.61 2.56 -13.61
C MET A 313 -16.23 3.23 -13.46
N ILE A 314 -15.15 2.48 -13.70
CA ILE A 314 -13.78 3.00 -13.67
C ILE A 314 -13.63 4.16 -14.65
N ALA A 315 -14.10 3.98 -15.89
CA ALA A 315 -14.09 5.03 -16.91
C ALA A 315 -14.90 6.29 -16.50
N GLY A 316 -15.92 6.11 -15.66
CA GLY A 316 -16.67 7.20 -15.05
C GLY A 316 -15.81 8.05 -14.11
N PHE A 317 -15.08 7.40 -13.20
CA PHE A 317 -14.15 8.08 -12.29
C PHE A 317 -12.97 8.71 -13.04
N GLU A 318 -12.40 8.01 -14.03
CA GLU A 318 -11.33 8.56 -14.88
C GLU A 318 -11.78 9.81 -15.66
N ALA A 319 -13.06 9.91 -16.01
CA ALA A 319 -13.61 11.08 -16.69
C ALA A 319 -13.65 12.34 -15.81
N GLU A 320 -13.55 12.18 -14.48
CA GLU A 320 -13.55 13.27 -13.49
C GLU A 320 -12.14 13.77 -13.16
N VAL A 321 -11.08 13.13 -13.67
CA VAL A 321 -9.67 13.57 -13.48
C VAL A 321 -9.45 15.04 -13.84
N GLU A 322 -10.05 15.51 -14.94
CA GLU A 322 -9.93 16.91 -15.35
C GLU A 322 -10.52 17.86 -14.30
N GLU A 323 -11.60 17.47 -13.63
CA GLU A 323 -12.22 18.27 -12.57
C GLU A 323 -11.38 18.25 -11.29
N ILE A 324 -10.90 17.07 -10.89
CA ILE A 324 -10.00 16.91 -9.73
C ILE A 324 -8.76 17.78 -9.91
N PHE A 325 -8.12 17.70 -11.08
CA PHE A 325 -6.87 18.41 -11.35
C PHE A 325 -7.09 19.91 -11.55
N ALA A 326 -8.29 20.33 -11.99
CA ALA A 326 -8.65 21.74 -12.11
C ALA A 326 -9.07 22.39 -10.78
N ARG A 327 -9.16 21.62 -9.68
CA ARG A 327 -9.51 22.13 -8.36
C ARG A 327 -8.49 23.19 -7.92
N GLU A 328 -8.97 24.41 -7.72
CA GLU A 328 -8.17 25.56 -7.32
C GLU A 328 -7.83 25.47 -5.83
N LEU A 329 -6.54 25.46 -5.51
CA LEU A 329 -5.99 25.46 -4.16
C LEU A 329 -5.80 26.89 -3.64
N SER A 330 -5.30 27.78 -4.51
CA SER A 330 -5.04 29.19 -4.20
C SER A 330 -4.87 30.02 -5.47
N TYR A 331 -4.51 31.30 -5.33
CA TYR A 331 -4.27 32.21 -6.44
C TYR A 331 -2.87 32.84 -6.38
N LEU A 332 -2.11 32.75 -7.47
CA LEU A 332 -0.80 33.38 -7.64
C LEU A 332 -0.94 34.68 -8.47
N GLU A 333 -0.58 35.83 -7.90
CA GLU A 333 -0.57 37.12 -8.58
C GLU A 333 0.54 37.21 -9.66
N GLU A 334 1.67 36.57 -9.41
CA GLU A 334 2.84 36.48 -10.31
C GLU A 334 3.36 35.03 -10.31
N PRO A 335 4.04 34.57 -11.38
CA PRO A 335 4.50 33.19 -11.47
C PRO A 335 5.65 32.92 -10.48
N ILE A 336 5.74 31.69 -9.99
CA ILE A 336 6.93 31.17 -9.28
C ILE A 336 7.81 30.51 -10.34
N THR A 337 8.99 31.08 -10.62
CA THR A 337 9.82 30.64 -11.76
C THR A 337 11.21 30.18 -11.32
N GLY A 338 11.61 29.03 -11.85
CA GLY A 338 12.96 28.48 -11.68
C GLY A 338 13.08 27.55 -10.48
N ALA A 339 14.03 26.62 -10.58
CA ALA A 339 14.23 25.56 -9.60
C ALA A 339 14.55 26.06 -8.18
N GLU A 340 15.08 27.27 -8.03
CA GLU A 340 15.34 27.87 -6.71
C GLU A 340 14.04 28.20 -5.97
N ASP A 341 13.17 28.98 -6.60
CA ASP A 341 11.97 29.47 -5.95
C ASP A 341 10.92 28.36 -5.85
N LEU A 342 10.86 27.46 -6.86
CA LEU A 342 10.04 26.25 -6.78
C LEU A 342 10.54 25.28 -5.71
N GLY A 343 11.86 25.06 -5.61
CA GLY A 343 12.44 24.20 -4.59
C GLY A 343 12.27 24.79 -3.19
N ALA A 344 12.36 26.11 -3.04
CA ALA A 344 12.04 26.81 -1.81
C ALA A 344 10.55 26.60 -1.44
N PHE A 345 9.64 26.76 -2.39
CA PHE A 345 8.21 26.50 -2.17
C PHE A 345 7.94 25.07 -1.67
N MET A 346 8.56 24.07 -2.30
CA MET A 346 8.43 22.66 -1.90
C MET A 346 9.03 22.39 -0.51
N THR A 347 10.24 22.87 -0.25
CA THR A 347 10.91 22.64 1.05
C THR A 347 10.29 23.43 2.19
N ASP A 348 9.75 24.63 1.93
CA ASP A 348 9.00 25.40 2.92
C ASP A 348 7.69 24.69 3.29
N ALA A 349 7.01 24.02 2.34
CA ALA A 349 5.82 23.21 2.63
C ALA A 349 6.11 22.06 3.59
N VAL A 350 7.26 21.40 3.44
CA VAL A 350 7.70 20.33 4.36
C VAL A 350 8.11 20.90 5.71
N LEU A 351 8.90 21.97 5.73
CA LEU A 351 9.40 22.59 6.97
C LEU A 351 8.25 23.14 7.83
N GLU A 352 7.22 23.70 7.21
CA GLU A 352 6.09 24.34 7.89
C GLU A 352 4.88 23.39 8.09
N SER A 353 5.02 22.09 7.79
CA SER A 353 3.93 21.11 7.86
C SER A 353 3.47 20.86 9.30
N ASP A 354 2.19 21.11 9.58
CA ASP A 354 1.56 20.73 10.84
C ASP A 354 1.40 19.21 10.97
N GLN A 355 1.16 18.51 9.87
CA GLN A 355 1.06 17.05 9.84
C GLN A 355 2.36 16.41 10.33
N ILE A 356 3.52 16.91 9.91
CA ILE A 356 4.83 16.42 10.40
C ILE A 356 5.02 16.80 11.87
N ALA A 357 4.60 18.00 12.28
CA ALA A 357 4.68 18.42 13.67
C ALA A 357 3.80 17.58 14.61
N ASP A 358 2.64 17.13 14.14
CA ASP A 358 1.71 16.27 14.87
C ASP A 358 2.25 14.84 15.04
N LEU A 359 3.19 14.41 14.18
CA LEU A 359 4.01 13.20 14.40
C LEU A 359 5.03 13.37 15.54
N GLY A 360 5.20 14.59 16.06
CA GLY A 360 6.16 14.93 17.09
C GLY A 360 7.53 15.36 16.55
N TYR A 361 7.67 15.60 15.25
CA TYR A 361 8.91 16.10 14.65
C TYR A 361 8.90 17.63 14.55
N ASP A 362 9.88 18.27 15.17
CA ASP A 362 10.19 19.69 14.95
C ASP A 362 11.30 19.74 13.90
N VAL A 363 10.92 19.90 12.62
CA VAL A 363 11.85 19.86 11.49
C VAL A 363 12.70 21.13 11.49
N ASP A 364 14.03 20.96 11.58
CA ASP A 364 14.96 22.07 11.48
C ASP A 364 15.20 22.45 10.02
N PHE A 365 15.41 21.45 9.17
CA PHE A 365 15.78 21.63 7.76
C PHE A 365 15.03 20.65 6.85
N ALA A 366 14.60 21.11 5.68
CA ALA A 366 13.99 20.26 4.65
C ALA A 366 14.76 20.39 3.34
N PHE A 367 15.00 19.28 2.65
CA PHE A 367 15.75 19.26 1.38
C PHE A 367 14.95 18.69 0.21
N GLN A 368 15.15 19.28 -0.97
CA GLN A 368 14.58 18.84 -2.24
C GLN A 368 15.66 18.82 -3.33
N ASN A 369 15.75 17.75 -4.10
CA ASN A 369 16.68 17.65 -5.22
C ASN A 369 16.11 18.33 -6.47
N SER A 370 16.98 18.97 -7.27
CA SER A 370 16.57 19.71 -8.48
C SER A 370 15.90 18.79 -9.50
N GLY A 371 16.34 17.53 -9.61
CA GLY A 371 15.73 16.54 -10.50
C GLY A 371 14.28 16.20 -10.17
N GLY A 372 13.87 16.41 -8.90
CA GLY A 372 12.51 16.22 -8.41
C GLY A 372 11.56 17.36 -8.76
N ILE A 373 12.09 18.52 -9.16
CA ILE A 373 11.30 19.69 -9.60
C ILE A 373 11.04 19.56 -11.10
N ARG A 374 9.79 19.32 -11.50
CA ARG A 374 9.49 18.87 -12.88
C ARG A 374 8.96 19.94 -13.81
N VAL A 375 8.53 21.08 -13.28
CA VAL A 375 8.17 22.26 -14.05
C VAL A 375 9.24 23.34 -13.92
N SER A 376 9.27 24.25 -14.90
CA SER A 376 10.13 25.44 -14.83
C SER A 376 9.45 26.64 -14.18
N GLU A 377 8.12 26.62 -14.11
CA GLU A 377 7.30 27.68 -13.51
C GLU A 377 5.95 27.12 -13.04
N LEU A 378 5.43 27.70 -11.97
CA LEU A 378 4.00 27.73 -11.67
C LEU A 378 3.45 29.05 -12.21
N GLU A 379 2.48 28.99 -13.11
CA GLU A 379 1.95 30.19 -13.79
C GLU A 379 1.18 31.10 -12.81
N ALA A 380 1.13 32.40 -13.12
CA ALA A 380 0.22 33.31 -12.42
C ALA A 380 -1.24 32.97 -12.77
N GLY A 381 -2.12 32.97 -11.78
CA GLY A 381 -3.50 32.55 -11.91
C GLY A 381 -3.91 31.59 -10.80
N ALA A 382 -4.93 30.77 -11.09
CA ALA A 382 -5.32 29.69 -10.19
C ALA A 382 -4.17 28.68 -10.08
N LEU A 383 -3.71 28.43 -8.87
CA LEU A 383 -2.83 27.32 -8.53
C LEU A 383 -3.72 26.12 -8.22
N THR A 384 -3.55 25.04 -8.97
CA THR A 384 -4.44 23.88 -8.93
C THR A 384 -3.76 22.63 -8.39
N VAL A 385 -4.55 21.61 -8.05
CA VAL A 385 -4.05 20.27 -7.74
C VAL A 385 -3.17 19.76 -8.88
N GLY A 386 -3.61 19.92 -10.14
CA GLY A 386 -2.86 19.50 -11.31
C GLY A 386 -1.47 20.14 -11.39
N ASP A 387 -1.34 21.41 -11.03
CA ASP A 387 -0.05 22.10 -11.02
C ASP A 387 0.94 21.48 -10.01
N ILE A 388 0.45 21.04 -8.83
CA ILE A 388 1.29 20.38 -7.83
C ILE A 388 1.74 19.00 -8.31
N PHE A 389 0.84 18.23 -8.94
CA PHE A 389 1.20 16.92 -9.53
C PHE A 389 2.12 17.06 -10.75
N GLU A 390 2.02 18.15 -11.53
CA GLU A 390 3.00 18.44 -12.58
C GLU A 390 4.36 18.84 -12.00
N LEU A 391 4.38 19.55 -10.86
CA LEU A 391 5.59 19.95 -10.14
C LEU A 391 6.32 18.75 -9.50
N GLU A 392 5.59 17.88 -8.81
CA GLU A 392 6.07 16.66 -8.11
C GLU A 392 5.19 15.47 -8.51
N PRO A 393 5.59 14.70 -9.56
CA PRO A 393 4.81 13.57 -10.08
C PRO A 393 5.26 12.21 -9.52
N PHE A 394 6.12 12.18 -8.50
CA PHE A 394 6.79 10.94 -8.09
C PHE A 394 6.11 10.28 -6.89
N GLY A 395 5.32 11.03 -6.12
CA GLY A 395 4.69 10.50 -4.92
C GLY A 395 5.73 10.07 -3.88
N ASN A 396 6.84 10.79 -3.77
CA ASN A 396 7.86 10.47 -2.78
C ASN A 396 7.32 10.73 -1.37
N ASP A 397 7.57 9.79 -0.45
CA ASP A 397 7.33 10.01 0.97
C ASP A 397 8.37 10.97 1.59
N ILE A 398 8.01 11.56 2.72
CA ILE A 398 8.92 12.36 3.55
C ILE A 398 9.57 11.44 4.61
N ILE A 399 10.90 11.43 4.63
CA ILE A 399 11.76 10.68 5.54
C ILE A 399 12.46 11.65 6.49
N ILE A 400 12.37 11.38 7.79
CA ILE A 400 13.04 12.16 8.84
C ILE A 400 14.34 11.47 9.26
N HIS A 401 15.42 12.24 9.30
CA HIS A 401 16.71 11.82 9.83
C HIS A 401 17.15 12.73 10.97
N GLN A 402 17.91 12.18 11.92
CA GLN A 402 18.65 12.97 12.90
C GLN A 402 20.09 13.16 12.40
N MET A 403 20.42 14.37 11.97
CA MET A 403 21.70 14.66 11.30
C MET A 403 22.54 15.66 12.07
N THR A 404 23.84 15.40 12.17
CA THR A 404 24.81 16.40 12.65
C THR A 404 25.18 17.38 11.53
N ALA A 405 25.86 18.47 11.87
CA ALA A 405 26.44 19.38 10.88
C ALA A 405 27.38 18.65 9.89
N ASP A 406 28.12 17.63 10.34
CA ASP A 406 28.99 16.83 9.48
C ASP A 406 28.20 15.94 8.51
N ASP A 407 27.05 15.39 8.93
CA ASP A 407 26.18 14.61 8.06
C ASP A 407 25.56 15.49 6.96
N LEU A 408 25.11 16.69 7.32
CA LEU A 408 24.62 17.70 6.37
C LEU A 408 25.69 18.09 5.34
N ARG A 409 26.93 18.30 5.79
CA ARG A 409 28.07 18.56 4.89
C ARG A 409 28.34 17.38 3.97
N SER A 410 28.22 16.14 4.47
CA SER A 410 28.38 14.96 3.65
C SER A 410 27.30 14.87 2.58
N LEU A 411 26.03 15.06 2.96
CA LEU A 411 24.90 15.03 2.02
C LEU A 411 25.08 16.05 0.89
N ILE A 412 25.32 17.31 1.23
CA ILE A 412 25.48 18.40 0.25
C ILE A 412 26.78 18.22 -0.56
N GLY A 413 27.86 17.83 0.11
CA GLY A 413 29.17 17.68 -0.50
C GLY A 413 29.24 16.53 -1.51
N THR A 414 28.74 15.36 -1.13
CA THR A 414 28.74 14.17 -1.99
C THR A 414 27.82 14.35 -3.19
N ASP A 415 26.65 14.98 -3.01
CA ASP A 415 25.81 15.40 -4.12
C ASP A 415 26.59 16.31 -5.09
N SER A 416 27.19 17.38 -4.54
CA SER A 416 27.89 18.37 -5.36
C SER A 416 29.06 17.80 -6.14
N GLU A 417 29.86 16.91 -5.54
CA GLU A 417 30.94 16.22 -6.24
C GLU A 417 30.43 15.30 -7.35
N SER A 418 29.30 14.61 -7.12
CA SER A 418 28.72 13.67 -8.07
C SER A 418 28.17 14.36 -9.32
N ARG A 419 27.62 15.57 -9.17
CA ARG A 419 26.96 16.33 -10.24
C ARG A 419 27.84 17.44 -10.83
N GLY A 420 28.85 17.89 -10.09
CA GLY A 420 29.72 19.01 -10.45
C GLY A 420 29.12 20.38 -10.14
N GLU A 421 27.97 20.43 -9.47
CA GLU A 421 27.28 21.63 -8.96
C GLU A 421 26.34 21.22 -7.81
N ALA A 422 25.87 22.19 -7.02
CA ALA A 422 24.95 21.90 -5.90
C ALA A 422 23.50 21.71 -6.40
N ASP A 423 22.91 20.52 -6.18
CA ASP A 423 21.57 20.16 -6.69
C ASP A 423 20.46 20.38 -5.65
N LEU A 424 20.82 20.36 -4.37
CA LEU A 424 19.86 20.39 -3.27
C LEU A 424 19.32 21.80 -3.00
N ARG A 425 18.00 21.93 -2.96
CA ARG A 425 17.24 23.08 -2.46
C ARG A 425 16.89 22.82 -1.01
N VAL A 426 16.82 23.88 -0.21
CA VAL A 426 16.70 23.74 1.24
C VAL A 426 15.84 24.84 1.86
N ALA A 427 15.10 24.47 2.91
CA ALA A 427 14.44 25.37 3.84
C ALA A 427 15.10 25.29 5.22
N GLY A 428 15.08 26.40 5.98
CA GLY A 428 15.67 26.49 7.32
C GLY A 428 17.20 26.63 7.36
N LEU A 429 17.91 26.48 6.24
CA LEU A 429 19.38 26.48 6.15
C LEU A 429 19.86 27.31 4.95
N ASN A 430 21.02 27.92 5.06
CA ASN A 430 21.83 28.40 3.93
C ASN A 430 23.14 27.61 3.88
N TYR A 431 23.63 27.29 2.69
CA TYR A 431 24.93 26.64 2.53
C TYR A 431 25.76 27.26 1.42
N GLU A 432 27.08 27.12 1.53
CA GLU A 432 28.05 27.49 0.49
C GLU A 432 28.94 26.29 0.18
N VAL A 433 28.99 25.88 -1.09
CA VAL A 433 29.92 24.84 -1.55
C VAL A 433 31.20 25.51 -2.07
N ILE A 434 32.31 25.26 -1.38
CA ILE A 434 33.61 25.82 -1.74
C ILE A 434 34.41 24.75 -2.48
N THR A 435 34.89 25.09 -3.68
CA THR A 435 35.69 24.20 -4.54
C THR A 435 37.08 24.77 -4.79
N ASP A 436 38.05 23.88 -5.04
CA ASP A 436 39.39 24.26 -5.47
C ASP A 436 39.40 24.74 -6.93
N ALA A 437 40.56 25.17 -7.42
CA ALA A 437 40.71 25.65 -8.80
C ALA A 437 40.48 24.56 -9.87
N ASP A 438 40.51 23.28 -9.48
CA ASP A 438 40.28 22.12 -10.33
C ASP A 438 38.82 21.62 -10.22
N GLY A 439 37.98 22.26 -9.39
CA GLY A 439 36.57 21.94 -9.18
C GLY A 439 36.32 20.85 -8.14
N ASN A 440 37.33 20.43 -7.37
CA ASN A 440 37.13 19.45 -6.30
C ASN A 440 36.58 20.15 -5.05
N LEU A 441 35.71 19.46 -4.30
CA LEU A 441 35.15 20.00 -3.06
C LEU A 441 36.26 20.25 -2.03
N GLU A 442 36.33 21.48 -1.51
CA GLU A 442 37.17 21.83 -0.36
C GLU A 442 36.38 21.76 0.95
N THR A 443 35.19 22.37 0.98
CA THR A 443 34.32 22.39 2.18
C THR A 443 32.89 22.80 1.82
N VAL A 444 31.95 22.46 2.70
CA VAL A 444 30.60 23.02 2.71
C VAL A 444 30.43 23.84 4.00
N ASN A 445 30.12 25.13 3.86
CA ASN A 445 29.79 25.99 5.00
C ASN A 445 28.28 25.99 5.21
N LEU A 446 27.84 25.93 6.46
CA LEU A 446 26.43 25.86 6.83
C LEU A 446 26.07 27.02 7.76
N TYR A 447 24.96 27.70 7.47
CA TYR A 447 24.47 28.83 8.24
C TYR A 447 22.96 28.78 8.43
N TYR A 448 22.47 29.26 9.56
CA TYR A 448 21.07 29.63 9.70
C TYR A 448 20.71 30.78 8.74
N PRO A 449 19.41 31.00 8.45
CA PRO A 449 18.97 32.06 7.56
C PRO A 449 19.39 33.47 8.00
N ASP A 450 19.67 33.67 9.29
CA ASP A 450 20.19 34.93 9.84
C ASP A 450 21.71 35.13 9.66
N GLY A 451 22.40 34.13 9.08
CA GLY A 451 23.83 34.11 8.80
C GLY A 451 24.71 33.60 9.94
N THR A 452 24.14 33.09 11.03
CA THR A 452 24.92 32.44 12.09
C THR A 452 25.33 31.02 11.70
N GLU A 453 26.55 30.60 12.06
CA GLU A 453 27.03 29.22 11.82
C GLU A 453 26.23 28.21 12.65
N LEU A 454 26.04 26.99 12.12
CA LEU A 454 25.43 25.87 12.84
C LEU A 454 26.31 25.42 14.01
N ASP A 455 25.68 24.79 15.02
CA ASP A 455 26.37 24.19 16.15
C ASP A 455 26.83 22.77 15.77
N GLU A 456 28.14 22.54 15.83
CA GLU A 456 28.78 21.25 15.47
C GLU A 456 28.37 20.08 16.39
N ASP A 457 27.99 20.38 17.64
CA ASP A 457 27.65 19.36 18.64
C ASP A 457 26.13 19.09 18.72
N THR A 458 25.34 19.72 17.83
CA THR A 458 23.87 19.58 17.78
C THR A 458 23.44 18.57 16.72
N GLU A 459 22.46 17.74 17.06
CA GLU A 459 21.71 16.93 16.09
C GLU A 459 20.46 17.70 15.67
N TYR A 460 20.20 17.72 14.37
CA TYR A 460 19.12 18.43 13.72
C TYR A 460 18.12 17.44 13.14
N THR A 461 16.84 17.76 13.24
CA THR A 461 15.77 17.01 12.58
C THR A 461 15.70 17.44 11.12
N VAL A 462 15.99 16.52 10.21
CA VAL A 462 16.10 16.81 8.77
C VAL A 462 15.08 16.01 7.98
N ALA A 463 14.25 16.69 7.22
CA ALA A 463 13.29 16.08 6.30
C ALA A 463 13.88 15.96 4.89
N LEU A 464 13.87 14.75 4.35
CA LEU A 464 14.27 14.42 2.98
C LEU A 464 13.09 13.77 2.26
N ASN A 465 12.98 13.92 0.95
CA ASN A 465 12.11 13.01 0.19
C ASN A 465 12.75 11.61 0.09
N SER A 466 11.95 10.57 -0.09
CA SER A 466 12.39 9.16 -0.11
C SER A 466 13.40 8.84 -1.22
N TYR A 467 13.36 9.58 -2.34
CA TYR A 467 14.39 9.49 -3.38
C TYR A 467 15.75 9.97 -2.89
N ILE A 468 15.83 11.09 -2.17
CA ILE A 468 17.09 11.56 -1.58
C ILE A 468 17.58 10.54 -0.55
N ALA A 469 16.72 10.15 0.39
CA ALA A 469 17.08 9.22 1.47
C ALA A 469 17.64 7.89 0.96
N SER A 470 17.13 7.39 -0.18
CA SER A 470 17.57 6.10 -0.75
C SER A 470 18.70 6.20 -1.77
N ALA A 471 18.77 7.27 -2.56
CA ALA A 471 19.69 7.37 -3.70
C ALA A 471 20.96 8.17 -3.40
N TYR A 472 20.97 9.00 -2.36
CA TYR A 472 22.11 9.86 -2.00
C TYR A 472 22.99 9.18 -0.95
N GLU A 473 24.28 9.48 -0.98
CA GLU A 473 25.24 8.98 0.01
C GLU A 473 25.53 10.06 1.05
N PHE A 474 25.32 9.75 2.32
CA PHE A 474 25.64 10.62 3.46
C PHE A 474 26.01 9.77 4.69
N THR A 475 26.53 10.41 5.74
CA THR A 475 27.16 9.72 6.87
C THR A 475 26.25 9.48 8.07
N ALA A 476 24.99 9.93 8.01
CA ALA A 476 24.02 9.71 9.08
C ALA A 476 23.93 8.21 9.39
N GLN A 477 23.78 7.90 10.68
CA GLN A 477 23.85 6.53 11.17
C GLN A 477 22.48 5.89 11.38
N ASP A 478 21.41 6.69 11.40
CA ASP A 478 20.04 6.21 11.43
C ASP A 478 19.55 5.85 10.02
N ASP A 479 18.61 4.90 9.95
CA ASP A 479 18.04 4.41 8.69
C ASP A 479 16.96 5.35 8.12
N GLY A 480 16.63 6.44 8.83
CA GLY A 480 15.54 7.35 8.52
C GLY A 480 14.17 6.80 8.96
N GLU A 481 13.29 7.68 9.40
CA GLU A 481 11.93 7.36 9.80
C GLU A 481 10.95 7.87 8.73
N ASN A 482 10.22 6.96 8.08
CA ASN A 482 9.20 7.34 7.11
C ASN A 482 7.98 7.93 7.85
N THR A 483 7.55 9.12 7.44
CA THR A 483 6.36 9.79 7.99
C THR A 483 5.06 9.26 7.41
N TYR A 484 5.14 8.51 6.30
CA TYR A 484 4.02 8.09 5.44
C TYR A 484 3.26 9.26 4.79
N LEU A 485 3.78 10.48 4.92
CA LEU A 485 3.30 11.65 4.19
C LEU A 485 3.96 11.71 2.83
N ARG A 486 3.14 11.82 1.80
CA ARG A 486 3.63 12.13 0.46
C ARG A 486 3.93 13.60 0.31
N HIS A 487 4.95 13.88 -0.48
CA HIS A 487 5.45 15.23 -0.67
C HIS A 487 4.45 16.14 -1.40
N ASN A 488 3.79 15.64 -2.45
CA ASN A 488 2.72 16.35 -3.17
C ASN A 488 1.54 16.70 -2.23
N ASP A 489 1.08 15.75 -1.42
CA ASP A 489 -0.04 15.94 -0.48
C ASP A 489 0.33 16.97 0.61
N THR A 490 1.59 16.94 1.06
CA THR A 490 2.13 17.94 1.99
C THR A 490 2.16 19.35 1.37
N ILE A 491 2.49 19.47 0.08
CA ILE A 491 2.45 20.74 -0.64
C ILE A 491 1.01 21.23 -0.81
N ILE A 492 0.07 20.34 -1.15
CA ILE A 492 -1.36 20.67 -1.25
C ILE A 492 -1.87 21.18 0.09
N ASN A 493 -1.62 20.45 1.19
CA ASN A 493 -2.01 20.87 2.54
C ASN A 493 -1.41 22.24 2.90
N PHE A 494 -0.12 22.44 2.62
CA PHE A 494 0.54 23.72 2.89
C PHE A 494 -0.22 24.89 2.24
N VAL A 495 -0.58 24.77 0.97
CA VAL A 495 -1.32 25.81 0.22
C VAL A 495 -2.74 26.01 0.74
N GLU A 496 -3.42 24.93 1.14
CA GLU A 496 -4.82 25.00 1.56
C GLU A 496 -5.01 25.47 3.01
N ASN A 497 -4.16 25.00 3.91
CA ASN A 497 -4.41 25.04 5.35
C ASN A 497 -3.34 25.81 6.15
N ILE A 498 -2.12 25.93 5.62
CA ILE A 498 -0.99 26.54 6.36
C ILE A 498 -0.75 27.98 5.92
N ILE A 499 -0.52 28.23 4.63
CA ILE A 499 -0.17 29.55 4.11
C ILE A 499 -1.40 30.28 3.57
N SER A 500 -1.59 31.53 3.97
CA SER A 500 -2.65 32.35 3.39
C SER A 500 -2.30 32.76 1.96
N GLU A 501 -3.30 33.00 1.10
CA GLU A 501 -3.07 33.52 -0.26
C GLU A 501 -2.24 34.84 -0.24
N GLU A 502 -2.46 35.71 0.75
CA GLU A 502 -1.69 36.96 0.92
C GLU A 502 -0.22 36.65 1.23
N ASP A 503 0.06 35.74 2.16
CA ASP A 503 1.43 35.37 2.55
C ASP A 503 2.13 34.56 1.45
N LEU A 504 1.41 33.70 0.72
CA LEU A 504 1.91 32.96 -0.43
C LEU A 504 2.44 33.94 -1.48
N ASN A 505 1.62 34.94 -1.82
CA ASN A 505 2.03 35.99 -2.74
C ASN A 505 3.14 36.85 -2.16
N GLU A 506 3.09 37.28 -0.89
CA GLU A 506 4.19 38.09 -0.31
C GLU A 506 5.53 37.33 -0.31
N LYS A 507 5.50 36.03 0.01
CA LYS A 507 6.69 35.18 0.14
C LYS A 507 7.33 34.90 -1.22
N TYR A 508 6.54 34.59 -2.25
CA TYR A 508 7.06 34.15 -3.56
C TYR A 508 6.96 35.19 -4.69
N HIS A 509 6.33 36.36 -4.46
CA HIS A 509 6.21 37.41 -5.48
C HIS A 509 7.57 38.06 -5.81
N GLY A 510 7.98 37.92 -7.07
CA GLY A 510 9.17 38.58 -7.60
C GLY A 510 10.47 38.13 -6.93
N LEU A 511 10.47 36.93 -6.34
CA LEU A 511 11.70 36.30 -5.93
C LEU A 511 12.60 36.09 -7.16
N SER A 512 13.86 36.38 -6.92
CA SER A 512 14.98 35.82 -7.65
C SER A 512 15.95 35.54 -6.53
N ARG A 513 15.79 34.41 -5.82
CA ARG A 513 16.81 33.94 -4.89
C ARG A 513 18.09 33.76 -5.72
N THR A 514 18.93 34.80 -5.69
CA THR A 514 20.08 34.91 -6.56
C THR A 514 21.19 34.11 -5.89
N HIS A 515 21.70 33.09 -6.57
CA HIS A 515 22.95 32.45 -6.19
C HIS A 515 24.03 33.52 -5.96
N PHE A 516 24.61 33.52 -4.77
CA PHE A 516 25.98 33.98 -4.63
C PHE A 516 26.85 32.78 -5.03
N GLU A 517 27.25 32.74 -6.30
CA GLU A 517 28.36 31.89 -6.77
C GLU A 517 29.67 32.27 -6.07
#